data_AF-A0A6V7UQE4-F1
#
_entry.id   AF-A0A6V7UQE4-F1
#
_cell.length_a   1.000
_cell.length_b   1.000
_cell.length_c   1.000
_cell.angle_alpha   90.00
_cell.angle_beta   90.00
_cell.angle_gamma   90.00
#
_symmetry.space_group_name_H-M   'P 1'
#
loop_
_entity.id
_entity.type
_entity.pdbx_description
1 polymer ?
#
loop_
_entity_poly.entity_id
_entity_poly.type
_entity_poly.pdbx_seq_one_letter_code
_entity_poly.pdbx_strand_id
1 'polypeptide(L)' 'MITTNDRNCYICNVTHTSQWYRYSIPGHSLCANCYNKHQRIKKTNKNTKEDDRS' A
#
# COMPACT_ATOMS: atom_id res chain seq x y z
N MET A 1 -10.47 29.06 3.56
CA MET A 1 -10.38 27.91 4.49
C MET A 1 -9.90 26.73 3.67
N ILE A 2 -8.64 26.30 3.80
CA ILE A 2 -8.13 25.11 3.09
C ILE A 2 -8.55 23.91 3.94
N THR A 3 -9.70 23.35 3.63
CA THR A 3 -10.19 22.15 4.28
C THR A 3 -9.45 20.94 3.73
N THR A 4 -8.92 20.15 4.68
CA THR A 4 -8.47 18.76 4.54
C THR A 4 -7.26 18.50 3.64
N ASN A 5 -6.09 18.32 4.27
CA ASN A 5 -5.02 17.41 3.86
C ASN A 5 -5.31 16.67 2.54
N ASP A 6 -4.78 17.16 1.41
CA ASP A 6 -4.80 16.53 0.08
C ASP A 6 -3.96 15.24 0.02
N ARG A 7 -4.06 14.41 1.05
CA ARG A 7 -3.43 13.10 1.07
C ARG A 7 -4.25 12.24 0.11
N ASN A 8 -3.62 11.87 -0.99
CA ASN A 8 -4.18 10.97 -1.98
C ASN A 8 -3.38 9.65 -1.97
N CYS A 9 -4.04 8.56 -2.34
CA CYS A 9 -3.36 7.29 -2.45
C CYS A 9 -2.47 7.30 -3.69
N TYR A 10 -1.18 7.06 -3.52
CA TYR A 10 -0.24 7.01 -4.65
C TYR A 10 -0.61 5.98 -5.73
N ILE A 11 -1.32 4.89 -5.36
CA ILE A 11 -1.65 3.79 -6.28
C ILE A 11 -3.01 4.01 -6.98
N CYS A 12 -4.04 4.42 -6.25
CA CYS A 12 -5.40 4.51 -6.78
C CYS A 12 -6.01 5.91 -6.74
N ASN A 13 -5.23 6.92 -6.34
CA ASN A 13 -5.61 8.34 -6.25
C ASN A 13 -6.88 8.64 -5.45
N VAL A 14 -7.36 7.69 -4.64
CA VAL A 14 -8.47 7.93 -3.72
C VAL A 14 -8.05 9.02 -2.72
N THR A 15 -8.95 9.94 -2.44
CA THR A 15 -8.80 11.02 -1.45
C THR A 15 -9.58 10.73 -0.16
N HIS A 16 -10.57 9.85 -0.23
CA HIS A 16 -11.38 9.40 0.91
C HIS A 16 -11.02 7.97 1.33
N THR A 17 -10.39 7.84 2.49
CA THR A 17 -10.08 6.55 3.11
C THR A 17 -10.15 6.69 4.62
N SER A 18 -10.59 5.63 5.30
CA SER A 18 -10.68 5.61 6.76
C SER A 18 -9.29 5.71 7.41
N GLN A 19 -8.26 5.17 6.76
CA GLN A 19 -6.88 5.17 7.25
C GLN A 19 -5.86 5.35 6.12
N TRP A 20 -4.77 6.03 6.45
CA TRP A 20 -3.62 6.30 5.60
C TRP A 20 -2.39 5.58 6.13
N TYR A 21 -1.73 4.80 5.27
CA TYR A 21 -0.49 4.11 5.58
C TYR A 21 0.68 4.74 4.86
N ARG A 22 1.86 4.76 5.49
CA ARG A 22 3.09 5.21 4.84
C ARG A 22 3.51 4.19 3.79
N TYR A 23 3.83 4.68 2.59
CA TYR A 23 4.45 3.83 1.57
C TYR A 23 5.95 3.68 1.82
N SER A 24 6.58 2.70 1.18
CA SER A 24 8.04 2.54 1.22
C SER A 24 8.77 3.71 0.54
N ILE A 25 8.09 4.45 -0.35
CA ILE A 25 8.64 5.68 -0.95
C ILE A 25 8.32 6.87 -0.03
N PRO A 26 9.34 7.65 0.39
CA PRO A 26 9.13 8.82 1.23
C PRO A 26 8.23 9.85 0.52
N GLY A 27 7.35 10.49 1.29
CA GLY A 27 6.38 11.45 0.77
C GLY A 27 5.10 10.85 0.19
N HIS A 28 5.06 9.53 -0.06
CA HIS A 28 3.87 8.86 -0.59
C HIS A 28 3.08 8.12 0.49
N SER A 29 1.75 8.23 0.40
CA SER A 29 0.80 7.53 1.27
C SER A 29 -0.06 6.57 0.47
N LEU A 30 -0.44 5.46 1.10
CA LEU A 30 -1.38 4.49 0.56
C LEU A 30 -2.66 4.48 1.38
N CYS A 31 -3.79 4.23 0.72
CA CYS A 31 -5.02 3.88 1.41
C CYS A 31 -4.93 2.45 1.99
N ALA A 32 -5.85 2.13 2.92
CA ALA A 32 -5.91 0.81 3.55
C ALA A 32 -5.97 -0.35 2.54
N ASN A 33 -6.77 -0.20 1.48
CA ASN A 33 -6.91 -1.23 0.45
C ASN A 33 -5.60 -1.51 -0.28
N CYS A 34 -4.91 -0.45 -0.71
CA CYS A 34 -3.64 -0.57 -1.43
C CYS A 34 -2.53 -1.09 -0.52
N TYR A 35 -2.47 -0.64 0.73
CA TYR A 35 -1.52 -1.17 1.71
C TYR A 35 -1.72 -2.67 1.95
N ASN A 36 -2.96 -3.10 2.20
CA ASN A 36 -3.28 -4.51 2.40
C ASN A 36 -2.95 -5.36 1.16
N LYS A 37 -3.27 -4.88 -0.05
CA LYS A 37 -2.90 -5.56 -1.30
C LYS A 37 -1.37 -5.70 -1.42
N HIS A 38 -0.64 -4.63 -1.13
CA HIS A 38 0.82 -4.62 -1.18
C HIS A 38 1.44 -5.62 -0.17
N GLN A 39 0.87 -5.71 1.04
CA GLN A 39 1.30 -6.68 2.05
C GLN A 39 1.00 -8.13 1.66
N ARG A 40 -0.14 -8.40 1.01
CA ARG A 40 -0.45 -9.73 0.48
C ARG A 40 0.53 -10.15 -0.62
N ILE A 41 0.83 -9.26 -1.56
CA ILE A 41 1.80 -9.53 -2.63
C ILE A 41 3.21 -9.80 -2.07
N LYS A 42 3.64 -9.02 -1.06
CA LYS A 42 4.92 -9.26 -0.37
C LYS A 42 5.00 -10.65 0.28
N LYS A 43 3.88 -11.14 0.85
CA LYS A 43 3.82 -12.49 1.42
C LYS A 43 3.88 -13.57 0.35
N THR A 44 3.17 -13.40 -0.77
CA THR A 44 3.20 -14.37 -1.89
C THR A 44 4.61 -14.49 -2.48
N ASN A 45 5.32 -13.38 -2.71
CA ASN A 45 6.69 -13.43 -3.22
C ASN A 45 7.74 -13.96 -2.24
N LYS A 46 7.40 -14.10 -0.95
CA LYS A 46 8.29 -14.75 0.04
C LYS A 46 8.19 -16.28 -0.02
N ASN A 47 7.08 -16.82 -0.52
CA ASN A 47 6.90 -18.26 -0.69
C ASN A 47 7.41 -18.81 -2.03
N THR A 48 7.66 -17.98 -3.05
CA THR A 48 8.17 -18.45 -4.36
C THR A 48 9.70 -18.58 -4.41
N LYS A 49 10.34 -19.01 -3.33
CA LYS A 49 11.78 -19.33 -3.28
C LYS A 49 12.13 -20.60 -2.50
N GLU A 50 11.18 -21.48 -2.16
CA GLU A 50 11.47 -22.75 -1.47
C GLU A 50 10.60 -23.95 -1.90
N ASP A 51 10.24 -24.07 -3.19
CA ASP A 51 9.64 -25.30 -3.72
C ASP A 51 10.40 -25.80 -4.97
N ASP A 52 11.71 -26.02 -4.84
CA ASP A 52 12.48 -26.89 -5.75
C ASP A 52 13.51 -27.67 -4.91
N ARG A 53 13.08 -28.81 -4.35
CA ARG A 53 13.97 -29.93 -4.03
C ARG A 53 13.17 -31.21 -3.92
N SER A 54 12.98 -31.85 -5.07
CA SER A 54 12.62 -33.28 -5.17
C SER A 54 13.84 -34.16 -4.94
#